data_AF-A0A8B0SWH8-F1
#
_entry.id   AF-A0A8B0SWH8-F1
#
_cell.length_a   1.000
_cell.length_b   1.000
_cell.length_c   1.000
_cell.angle_alpha   90.00
_cell.angle_beta   90.00
_cell.angle_gamma   90.00
#
_symmetry.space_group_name_H-M   'P 1'
#
loop_
_entity.id
_entity.type
_entity.pdbx_description
1 polymer ?
#
loop_
_entity_poly.entity_id
_entity_poly.type
_entity_poly.pdbx_seq_one_letter_code
_entity_poly.pdbx_strand_id
1 'polypeptide(L)'
;PVKWMEDRSENLMSTSFARDYIMQGEIAATKDGKILALRTNVLADHGAFNATAQPTKNPAGFFSIFTGSYDLKAAYCSVTGVYTNKAPGGVAYACSFRVTEAVYLVERMVDILARKLEMDPAELRLKNFIKPEQFPYANKTGWVYDSGNYEPAMRLSMQLAGYDDLRREQKEKRERGELMGIGISFFTETVGAGPRKHFDIVGLGMADGAELRVH
;
A
#
# COMPACT_ATOMS: atom_id res chain seq x y z
N PRO A 1 14.92 -42.89 1.89
CA PRO A 1 14.56 -41.50 1.53
C PRO A 1 13.18 -41.46 0.85
N VAL A 2 12.37 -40.43 1.10
CA VAL A 2 11.07 -40.23 0.43
C VAL A 2 11.03 -38.80 -0.10
N LYS A 3 10.86 -38.62 -1.42
CA LYS A 3 10.79 -37.31 -2.08
C LYS A 3 9.33 -36.90 -2.21
N TRP A 4 9.03 -35.64 -1.91
CA TRP A 4 7.73 -35.01 -2.21
C TRP A 4 7.93 -33.86 -3.19
N MET A 5 7.08 -33.77 -4.21
CA MET A 5 6.98 -32.65 -5.15
C MET A 5 5.50 -32.48 -5.51
N GLU A 6 4.98 -31.27 -5.30
CA GLU A 6 3.61 -30.92 -5.70
C GLU A 6 3.52 -30.64 -7.21
N ASP A 7 2.33 -30.81 -7.77
CA ASP A 7 1.99 -30.31 -9.09
C ASP A 7 1.51 -28.84 -9.06
N ARG A 8 1.21 -28.28 -10.24
CA ARG A 8 0.75 -26.89 -10.35
C ARG A 8 -0.63 -26.67 -9.72
N SER A 9 -1.52 -27.64 -9.81
CA SER A 9 -2.87 -27.53 -9.27
C SER A 9 -2.85 -27.55 -7.75
N GLU A 10 -2.10 -28.48 -7.16
CA GLU A 10 -1.81 -28.53 -5.72
C GLU A 10 -1.22 -27.20 -5.25
N ASN A 11 -0.20 -26.69 -5.94
CA ASN A 11 0.42 -25.40 -5.63
C ASN A 11 -0.62 -24.26 -5.57
N LEU A 12 -1.45 -24.09 -6.60
CA LEU A 12 -2.41 -22.98 -6.67
C LEU A 12 -3.59 -23.14 -5.70
N MET A 13 -4.00 -24.37 -5.39
CA MET A 13 -5.20 -24.63 -4.59
C MET A 13 -4.93 -24.82 -3.10
N SER A 14 -3.70 -25.12 -2.69
CA SER A 14 -3.41 -25.55 -1.32
C SER A 14 -2.24 -24.84 -0.64
N THR A 15 -1.48 -24.02 -1.37
CA THR A 15 -0.42 -23.18 -0.79
C THR A 15 -0.92 -21.75 -0.48
N SER A 16 0.00 -20.85 -0.12
CA SER A 16 -0.35 -19.52 0.36
C SER A 16 -0.94 -18.63 -0.75
N PHE A 17 -2.25 -18.36 -0.66
CA PHE A 17 -2.87 -17.31 -1.47
C PHE A 17 -2.37 -15.91 -1.05
N ALA A 18 -2.70 -14.88 -1.83
CA ALA A 18 -2.37 -13.50 -1.54
C ALA A 18 -3.62 -12.59 -1.56
N ARG A 19 -3.57 -11.47 -0.82
CA ARG A 19 -4.63 -10.44 -0.78
C ARG A 19 -5.89 -10.85 0.00
N ASP A 20 -7.02 -11.02 -0.68
CA ASP A 20 -8.36 -11.29 -0.10
C ASP A 20 -8.75 -10.34 1.06
N TYR A 21 -8.48 -9.05 0.87
CA TYR A 21 -8.95 -7.95 1.72
C TYR A 21 -10.12 -7.23 1.06
N ILE A 22 -11.25 -7.14 1.77
CA ILE A 22 -12.36 -6.26 1.41
C ILE A 22 -12.20 -4.99 2.24
N MET A 23 -11.87 -3.89 1.58
CA MET A 23 -11.49 -2.64 2.25
C MET A 23 -12.55 -1.56 2.01
N GLN A 24 -13.19 -1.10 3.09
CA GLN A 24 -14.06 0.07 3.07
C GLN A 24 -13.28 1.28 3.55
N GLY A 25 -12.88 2.16 2.62
CA GLY A 25 -12.10 3.36 2.90
C GLY A 25 -12.93 4.64 2.88
N GLU A 26 -12.60 5.58 3.76
CA GLU A 26 -13.18 6.92 3.86
C GLU A 26 -12.08 7.97 3.93
N ILE A 27 -12.20 9.03 3.12
CA ILE A 27 -11.24 10.13 3.04
C ILE A 27 -11.94 11.46 3.35
N ALA A 28 -11.40 12.19 4.31
CA ALA A 28 -11.83 13.54 4.64
C ALA A 28 -10.87 14.56 4.02
N ALA A 29 -11.42 15.54 3.32
CA ALA A 29 -10.63 16.62 2.73
C ALA A 29 -11.42 17.93 2.69
N THR A 30 -10.70 19.04 2.61
CA THR A 30 -11.27 20.35 2.33
C THR A 30 -11.64 20.47 0.84
N LYS A 31 -12.48 21.45 0.48
CA LYS A 31 -12.85 21.72 -0.92
C LYS A 31 -11.66 22.09 -1.80
N ASP A 32 -10.63 22.72 -1.23
CA ASP A 32 -9.40 23.06 -1.93
C ASP A 32 -8.43 21.86 -2.02
N GLY A 33 -8.80 20.68 -1.53
CA GLY A 33 -8.00 19.46 -1.71
C GLY A 33 -6.92 19.24 -0.67
N LYS A 34 -7.01 19.80 0.54
CA LYS A 34 -6.17 19.36 1.66
C LYS A 34 -6.78 18.12 2.31
N ILE A 35 -6.06 17.01 2.30
CA ILE A 35 -6.44 15.76 2.97
C ILE A 35 -6.27 15.94 4.48
N LEU A 36 -7.33 15.62 5.23
CA LEU A 36 -7.41 15.82 6.68
C LEU A 36 -7.29 14.49 7.43
N ALA A 37 -7.99 13.46 6.97
CA ALA A 37 -8.00 12.17 7.64
C ALA A 37 -8.34 11.01 6.70
N LEU A 38 -7.92 9.81 7.13
CA LEU A 38 -8.29 8.53 6.49
C LEU A 38 -8.87 7.58 7.54
N ARG A 39 -9.97 6.91 7.19
CA ARG A 39 -10.53 5.83 7.99
C ARG A 39 -10.74 4.61 7.13
N THR A 40 -10.47 3.42 7.65
CA THR A 40 -10.75 2.17 6.95
C THR A 40 -11.23 1.05 7.87
N ASN A 41 -12.19 0.27 7.37
CA ASN A 41 -12.59 -1.00 7.95
C ASN A 41 -12.28 -2.10 6.93
N VAL A 42 -11.58 -3.14 7.35
CA VAL A 42 -11.15 -4.24 6.50
C VAL A 42 -11.74 -5.54 7.00
N LEU A 43 -12.35 -6.30 6.09
CA LEU A 43 -12.65 -7.72 6.29
C LEU A 43 -11.57 -8.53 5.57
N ALA A 44 -10.80 -9.30 6.34
CA ALA A 44 -9.70 -10.13 5.86
C ALA A 44 -10.14 -11.60 5.88
N ASP A 45 -10.26 -12.21 4.71
CA ASP A 45 -10.47 -13.65 4.61
C ASP A 45 -9.12 -14.37 4.77
N HIS A 46 -9.02 -15.29 5.72
CA HIS A 46 -7.78 -16.04 5.99
C HIS A 46 -7.86 -17.51 5.55
N GLY A 47 -8.97 -17.93 4.94
CA GLY A 47 -9.23 -19.35 4.67
C GLY A 47 -9.51 -20.15 5.93
N ALA A 48 -9.30 -21.47 5.89
CA ALA A 48 -9.72 -22.38 6.96
C ALA A 48 -8.84 -22.27 8.22
N PHE A 49 -7.61 -21.78 8.08
CA PHE A 49 -6.64 -21.63 9.17
C PHE A 49 -5.89 -20.31 9.01
N ASN A 50 -5.51 -19.68 10.13
CA ASN A 50 -4.70 -18.49 10.07
C ASN A 50 -3.23 -18.88 9.90
N ALA A 51 -2.79 -19.01 8.65
CA ALA A 51 -1.41 -19.31 8.27
C ALA A 51 -0.69 -18.10 7.65
N THR A 52 -1.12 -16.87 7.96
CA THR A 52 -0.44 -15.67 7.45
C THR A 52 1.00 -15.61 7.96
N ALA A 53 1.97 -15.49 7.06
CA ALA A 53 3.36 -15.28 7.42
C ALA A 53 3.61 -13.80 7.75
N GLN A 54 3.43 -13.39 9.01
CA GLN A 54 3.59 -12.00 9.44
C GLN A 54 4.14 -11.91 10.87
N PRO A 55 4.69 -10.76 11.28
CA PRO A 55 5.21 -10.59 12.63
C PRO A 55 4.12 -10.81 13.69
N THR A 56 4.43 -11.53 14.77
CA THR A 56 3.48 -11.98 15.80
C THR A 56 2.67 -10.82 16.42
N LYS A 57 3.27 -9.64 16.55
CA LYS A 57 2.63 -8.43 17.11
C LYS A 57 1.85 -7.61 16.07
N ASN A 58 1.86 -8.04 14.82
CA ASN A 58 1.26 -7.35 13.67
C ASN A 58 0.28 -8.31 12.96
N PRO A 59 -0.89 -8.59 13.54
CA PRO A 59 -1.85 -9.56 13.01
C PRO A 59 -2.53 -9.13 11.69
N ALA A 60 -2.30 -7.90 11.24
CA ALA A 60 -2.68 -7.41 9.90
C ALA A 60 -1.45 -6.96 9.09
N GLY A 61 -0.27 -7.49 9.42
CA GLY A 61 1.01 -7.08 8.85
C GLY A 61 1.29 -5.61 9.09
N PHE A 62 1.87 -4.96 8.08
CA PHE A 62 2.18 -3.55 8.01
C PHE A 62 1.07 -2.74 7.32
N PHE A 63 -0.16 -3.27 7.25
CA PHE A 63 -1.31 -2.56 6.67
C PHE A 63 -1.54 -1.18 7.30
N SER A 64 -1.11 -0.96 8.54
CA SER A 64 -1.17 0.36 9.20
C SER A 64 -0.43 1.47 8.43
N ILE A 65 0.41 1.16 7.43
CA ILE A 65 1.01 2.14 6.50
C ILE A 65 0.01 2.79 5.54
N PHE A 66 -1.29 2.42 5.57
CA PHE A 66 -2.34 2.87 4.64
C PHE A 66 -2.55 4.38 4.54
N THR A 67 -1.86 5.21 5.33
CA THR A 67 -1.83 6.66 5.13
C THR A 67 -0.94 7.08 3.95
N GLY A 68 -0.09 6.17 3.45
CA GLY A 68 0.74 6.38 2.28
C GLY A 68 1.71 7.55 2.45
N SER A 69 1.87 8.30 1.36
CA SER A 69 2.85 9.40 1.24
C SER A 69 2.29 10.78 1.62
N TYR A 70 1.12 10.83 2.27
CA TYR A 70 0.35 12.06 2.48
C TYR A 70 0.44 12.59 3.91
N ASP A 71 0.64 13.90 4.07
CA ASP A 71 0.61 14.58 5.36
C ASP A 71 -0.81 14.95 5.77
N LEU A 72 -1.34 14.18 6.73
CA LEU A 72 -2.70 14.29 7.25
C LEU A 72 -2.73 14.42 8.78
N LYS A 73 -3.90 14.77 9.35
CA LYS A 73 -4.04 15.07 10.78
C LYS A 73 -4.44 13.87 11.63
N ALA A 74 -5.25 12.96 11.09
CA ALA A 74 -5.74 11.79 11.83
C ALA A 74 -5.96 10.58 10.93
N ALA A 75 -5.73 9.38 11.45
CA ALA A 75 -6.04 8.15 10.74
C ALA A 75 -6.55 7.07 11.71
N TYR A 76 -7.40 6.18 11.20
CA TYR A 76 -7.87 5.02 11.95
C TYR A 76 -8.10 3.83 11.02
N CYS A 77 -7.68 2.64 11.46
CA CYS A 77 -8.02 1.39 10.79
C CYS A 77 -8.54 0.35 11.78
N SER A 78 -9.51 -0.44 11.33
CA SER A 78 -9.91 -1.70 11.96
C SER A 78 -9.80 -2.83 10.94
N VAL A 79 -9.29 -3.99 11.37
CA VAL A 79 -9.16 -5.19 10.53
C VAL A 79 -9.79 -6.36 11.27
N THR A 80 -10.76 -7.00 10.63
CA THR A 80 -11.45 -8.19 11.13
C THR A 80 -11.04 -9.39 10.28
N GLY A 81 -10.29 -10.32 10.87
CA GLY A 81 -9.97 -11.60 10.24
C GLY A 81 -11.09 -12.62 10.41
N VAL A 82 -11.44 -13.34 9.34
CA VAL A 82 -12.46 -14.39 9.36
C VAL A 82 -11.94 -15.70 8.80
N TYR A 83 -12.50 -16.82 9.29
CA TYR A 83 -12.26 -18.15 8.73
C TYR A 83 -13.30 -18.49 7.68
N THR A 84 -12.88 -19.14 6.60
CA THR A 84 -13.74 -19.60 5.50
C THR A 84 -13.28 -20.96 4.96
N ASN A 85 -14.08 -21.61 4.12
CA ASN A 85 -13.71 -22.89 3.48
C ASN A 85 -12.78 -22.69 2.26
N LYS A 86 -11.66 -21.98 2.45
CA LYS A 86 -10.60 -21.76 1.45
C LYS A 86 -9.24 -22.22 1.99
N ALA A 87 -8.25 -22.38 1.10
CA ALA A 87 -6.87 -22.60 1.51
C ALA A 87 -6.35 -21.45 2.37
N PRO A 88 -5.46 -21.71 3.35
CA PRO A 88 -4.94 -20.68 4.23
C PRO A 88 -3.84 -19.85 3.54
N GLY A 89 -3.67 -18.59 3.95
CA GLY A 89 -2.67 -17.71 3.35
C GLY A 89 -2.95 -16.23 3.59
N GLY A 90 -2.67 -15.42 2.57
CA GLY A 90 -2.95 -14.00 2.51
C GLY A 90 -1.70 -13.13 2.38
N VAL A 91 -0.66 -13.41 3.17
CA VAL A 91 0.65 -12.75 3.05
C VAL A 91 1.54 -13.56 2.12
N ALA A 92 1.53 -13.19 0.84
CA ALA A 92 2.38 -13.75 -0.20
C ALA A 92 2.49 -12.75 -1.37
N TYR A 93 3.26 -13.11 -2.41
CA TYR A 93 3.28 -12.42 -3.69
C TYR A 93 3.62 -10.92 -3.58
N ALA A 94 4.85 -10.64 -3.12
CA ALA A 94 5.44 -9.31 -3.01
C ALA A 94 4.57 -8.28 -2.25
N CYS A 95 3.95 -8.71 -1.14
CA CYS A 95 3.03 -7.86 -0.38
C CYS A 95 3.65 -7.09 0.78
N SER A 96 4.92 -7.36 1.12
CA SER A 96 5.62 -6.76 2.27
C SER A 96 4.79 -6.75 3.55
N PHE A 97 4.09 -7.85 3.84
CA PHE A 97 3.14 -7.94 4.96
C PHE A 97 1.96 -6.97 4.81
N ARG A 98 1.18 -7.07 3.71
CA ARG A 98 -0.06 -6.29 3.47
C ARG A 98 0.12 -4.83 3.03
N VAL A 99 1.34 -4.40 2.70
CA VAL A 99 1.55 -3.05 2.17
C VAL A 99 0.94 -2.90 0.78
N THR A 100 0.87 -3.97 -0.01
CA THR A 100 0.17 -3.94 -1.31
C THR A 100 -1.29 -3.49 -1.18
N GLU A 101 -2.00 -3.98 -0.18
CA GLU A 101 -3.39 -3.64 0.11
C GLU A 101 -3.49 -2.21 0.65
N ALA A 102 -2.56 -1.80 1.52
CA ALA A 102 -2.50 -0.45 2.09
C ALA A 102 -2.25 0.63 1.02
N VAL A 103 -1.29 0.40 0.13
CA VAL A 103 -0.97 1.28 -1.01
C VAL A 103 -2.14 1.32 -1.99
N TYR A 104 -2.71 0.16 -2.33
CA TYR A 104 -3.87 0.09 -3.21
C TYR A 104 -5.04 0.92 -2.65
N LEU A 105 -5.33 0.78 -1.34
CA LEU A 105 -6.40 1.52 -0.69
C LEU A 105 -6.21 3.04 -0.84
N VAL A 106 -5.06 3.55 -0.40
CA VAL A 106 -4.85 5.01 -0.34
C VAL A 106 -4.76 5.64 -1.72
N GLU A 107 -4.05 5.02 -2.66
CA GLU A 107 -3.91 5.58 -4.02
C GLU A 107 -5.24 5.57 -4.77
N ARG A 108 -6.08 4.54 -4.57
CA ARG A 108 -7.44 4.52 -5.10
C ARG A 108 -8.32 5.59 -4.47
N MET A 109 -8.22 5.80 -3.17
CA MET A 109 -9.00 6.81 -2.46
C MET A 109 -8.62 8.23 -2.91
N VAL A 110 -7.35 8.50 -3.15
CA VAL A 110 -6.86 9.79 -3.66
C VAL A 110 -7.36 10.04 -5.08
N ASP A 111 -7.32 9.05 -5.96
CA ASP A 111 -7.89 9.17 -7.31
C ASP A 111 -9.41 9.43 -7.29
N ILE A 112 -10.14 8.75 -6.40
CA ILE A 112 -11.59 8.97 -6.22
C ILE A 112 -11.85 10.37 -5.66
N LEU A 113 -11.04 10.83 -4.70
CA LEU A 113 -11.15 12.17 -4.14
C LEU A 113 -10.88 13.25 -5.21
N ALA A 114 -9.83 13.08 -6.01
CA ALA A 114 -9.48 14.00 -7.11
C ALA A 114 -10.66 14.19 -8.06
N ARG A 115 -11.33 13.09 -8.46
CA ARG A 115 -12.54 13.14 -9.29
C ARG A 115 -13.69 13.88 -8.61
N LYS A 116 -13.91 13.65 -7.32
CA LYS A 116 -14.98 14.32 -6.55
C LYS A 116 -14.73 15.81 -6.35
N LEU A 117 -13.46 16.23 -6.32
CA LEU A 117 -13.05 17.63 -6.21
C LEU A 117 -12.82 18.31 -7.56
N GLU A 118 -13.01 17.59 -8.67
CA GLU A 118 -12.69 18.06 -10.02
C GLU A 118 -11.24 18.58 -10.14
N MET A 119 -10.31 17.92 -9.44
CA MET A 119 -8.90 18.26 -9.39
C MET A 119 -8.07 17.23 -10.17
N ASP A 120 -6.97 17.68 -10.77
CA ASP A 120 -6.01 16.74 -11.36
C ASP A 120 -5.41 15.83 -10.25
N PRO A 121 -5.40 14.50 -10.43
CA PRO A 121 -4.93 13.57 -9.41
C PRO A 121 -3.42 13.65 -9.12
N ALA A 122 -2.59 14.18 -10.03
CA ALA A 122 -1.19 14.47 -9.73
C ALA A 122 -1.05 15.70 -8.84
N GLU A 123 -1.81 16.77 -9.15
CA GLU A 123 -1.81 18.00 -8.37
C GLU A 123 -2.35 17.77 -6.94
N LEU A 124 -3.39 16.97 -6.79
CA LEU A 124 -3.90 16.58 -5.47
C LEU A 124 -2.83 15.88 -4.64
N ARG A 125 -2.01 15.01 -5.26
CA ARG A 125 -0.90 14.33 -4.58
C ARG A 125 0.20 15.31 -4.18
N LEU A 126 0.66 16.13 -5.12
CA LEU A 126 1.68 17.16 -4.88
C LEU A 126 1.30 18.11 -3.74
N LYS A 127 0.02 18.49 -3.66
CA LYS A 127 -0.52 19.34 -2.58
C LYS A 127 -0.47 18.67 -1.21
N ASN A 128 -0.50 17.34 -1.14
CA ASN A 128 -0.63 16.59 0.11
C ASN A 128 0.60 15.78 0.50
N PHE A 129 1.65 15.72 -0.31
CA PHE A 129 2.85 14.97 0.05
C PHE A 129 3.50 15.47 1.35
N ILE A 130 4.02 14.50 2.10
CA ILE A 130 5.00 14.76 3.16
C ILE A 130 6.22 15.44 2.53
N LYS A 131 6.67 16.53 3.14
CA LYS A 131 7.80 17.34 2.67
C LYS A 131 9.13 16.78 3.17
N PRO A 132 10.24 16.95 2.42
CA PRO A 132 11.53 16.37 2.78
C PRO A 132 12.02 16.81 4.17
N GLU A 133 11.74 18.04 4.57
CA GLU A 133 12.08 18.59 5.89
C GLU A 133 11.25 18.00 7.05
N GLN A 134 10.21 17.20 6.76
CA GLN A 134 9.39 16.53 7.78
C GLN A 134 9.93 15.14 8.16
N PHE A 135 10.96 14.63 7.48
CA PHE A 135 11.56 13.34 7.80
C PHE A 135 12.62 13.47 8.91
N PRO A 136 12.71 12.51 9.85
CA PRO A 136 11.87 11.32 9.98
C PRO A 136 10.41 11.64 10.35
N TYR A 137 9.45 11.07 9.60
CA TYR A 137 8.05 11.44 9.69
C TYR A 137 7.26 10.46 10.56
N ALA A 138 6.82 10.91 11.74
CA ALA A 138 5.90 10.14 12.58
C ALA A 138 4.48 10.18 11.98
N ASN A 139 4.10 9.10 11.33
CA ASN A 139 2.79 8.96 10.72
C ASN A 139 1.69 8.81 11.79
N LYS A 140 0.42 8.88 11.37
CA LYS A 140 -0.71 8.85 12.32
C LYS A 140 -1.14 7.45 12.77
N THR A 141 -0.36 6.43 12.44
CA THR A 141 -0.67 5.02 12.70
C THR A 141 0.49 4.25 13.37
N GLY A 142 1.53 4.96 13.83
CA GLY A 142 2.60 4.41 14.66
C GLY A 142 3.92 4.11 13.94
N TRP A 143 4.02 4.38 12.63
CA TRP A 143 5.28 4.28 11.89
C TRP A 143 6.06 5.60 11.93
N VAL A 144 7.38 5.48 11.84
CA VAL A 144 8.28 6.62 11.59
C VAL A 144 8.97 6.36 10.25
N TYR A 145 8.66 7.17 9.25
CA TYR A 145 9.32 7.05 7.95
C TYR A 145 10.72 7.65 8.06
N ASP A 146 11.71 6.98 7.49
CA ASP A 146 13.12 7.32 7.63
C ASP A 146 13.51 8.54 6.79
N SER A 147 13.17 8.55 5.50
CA SER A 147 13.50 9.62 4.56
C SER A 147 12.56 9.65 3.35
N GLY A 148 12.54 10.78 2.64
CA GLY A 148 11.73 10.92 1.43
C GLY A 148 11.85 12.29 0.78
N ASN A 149 11.91 12.31 -0.55
CA ASN A 149 11.83 13.55 -1.34
C ASN A 149 10.83 13.38 -2.48
N TYR A 150 9.54 13.44 -2.13
CA TYR A 150 8.46 12.91 -2.95
C TYR A 150 8.10 13.79 -4.14
N GLU A 151 8.02 15.10 -3.93
CA GLU A 151 7.63 16.05 -4.97
C GLU A 151 8.58 16.01 -6.19
N PRO A 152 9.92 16.05 -6.04
CA PRO A 152 10.83 15.92 -7.17
C PRO A 152 10.69 14.60 -7.92
N ALA A 153 10.48 13.48 -7.21
CA ALA A 153 10.28 12.17 -7.82
C ALA A 153 8.98 12.13 -8.65
N MET A 154 7.90 12.71 -8.13
CA MET A 154 6.62 12.81 -8.85
C MET A 154 6.75 13.69 -10.08
N ARG A 155 7.36 14.87 -9.96
CA ARG A 155 7.56 15.80 -11.09
C ARG A 155 8.42 15.19 -12.19
N LEU A 156 9.51 14.50 -11.82
CA LEU A 156 10.35 13.78 -12.79
C LEU A 156 9.56 12.67 -13.50
N SER A 157 8.77 11.90 -12.75
CA SER A 157 7.92 10.83 -13.33
C SER A 157 6.90 11.40 -14.31
N MET A 158 6.25 12.52 -13.97
CA MET A 158 5.32 13.23 -14.86
C MET A 158 6.00 13.74 -16.12
N GLN A 159 7.21 14.30 -15.99
CA GLN A 159 8.00 14.77 -17.13
C GLN A 159 8.38 13.62 -18.07
N LEU A 160 8.91 12.52 -17.53
CA LEU A 160 9.31 11.34 -18.32
C LEU A 160 8.13 10.69 -19.03
N ALA A 161 6.94 10.70 -18.42
CA ALA A 161 5.73 10.18 -19.02
C ALA A 161 5.09 11.15 -20.04
N GLY A 162 5.51 12.42 -20.10
CA GLY A 162 4.83 13.44 -20.89
C GLY A 162 3.40 13.71 -20.39
N TYR A 163 3.22 13.83 -19.08
CA TYR A 163 1.91 13.83 -18.44
C TYR A 163 0.91 14.87 -19.00
N ASP A 164 1.38 16.08 -19.29
CA ASP A 164 0.53 17.15 -19.85
C ASP A 164 0.05 16.80 -21.27
N ASP A 165 0.92 16.16 -22.06
CA ASP A 165 0.58 15.69 -23.40
C ASP A 165 -0.40 14.51 -23.33
N LEU A 166 -0.20 13.57 -22.39
CA LEU A 166 -1.15 12.48 -22.14
C LEU A 166 -2.53 13.01 -21.72
N ARG A 167 -2.57 14.07 -20.90
CA ARG A 167 -3.83 14.72 -20.50
C ARG A 167 -4.55 15.37 -21.68
N ARG A 168 -3.81 16.02 -22.58
CA ARG A 168 -4.36 16.57 -23.83
C ARG A 168 -4.88 15.46 -24.74
N GLU A 169 -4.09 14.42 -24.96
CA GLU A 169 -4.48 13.25 -25.77
C GLU A 169 -5.73 12.56 -25.20
N GLN A 170 -5.82 12.40 -23.88
CA GLN A 170 -6.98 11.82 -23.21
C GLN A 170 -8.26 12.60 -23.51
N LYS A 171 -8.19 13.94 -23.53
CA LYS A 171 -9.33 14.81 -23.85
C LYS A 171 -9.74 14.65 -25.33
N GLU A 172 -8.78 14.70 -26.25
CA GLU A 172 -9.02 14.52 -27.68
C GLU A 172 -9.63 13.14 -28.00
N LYS A 173 -9.14 12.08 -27.35
CA LYS A 173 -9.71 10.72 -27.47
C LYS A 173 -11.14 10.66 -26.95
N ARG A 174 -11.43 11.35 -25.83
CA ARG A 174 -12.78 11.40 -25.28
C ARG A 174 -13.78 12.04 -26.25
N GLU A 175 -13.38 13.10 -26.95
CA GLU A 175 -14.20 13.78 -27.96
C GLU A 175 -14.53 12.87 -29.15
N ARG A 176 -13.68 11.87 -29.44
CA ARG A 176 -13.90 10.83 -30.45
C ARG A 176 -14.65 9.59 -29.94
N GLY A 177 -15.07 9.57 -28.68
CA GLY A 177 -15.73 8.42 -28.06
C GLY A 177 -14.79 7.30 -27.61
N GLU A 178 -13.46 7.54 -27.60
CA GLU A 178 -12.45 6.59 -27.11
C GLU A 178 -12.16 6.82 -25.61
N LEU A 179 -11.89 5.73 -24.88
CA LEU A 179 -11.54 5.78 -23.46
C LEU A 179 -10.04 5.53 -23.26
N MET A 180 -9.33 6.55 -22.78
CA MET A 180 -7.94 6.46 -22.36
C MET A 180 -7.82 6.70 -20.84
N GLY A 181 -7.09 5.83 -20.15
CA GLY A 181 -6.78 5.96 -18.72
C GLY A 181 -5.32 6.35 -18.50
N ILE A 182 -5.08 7.22 -17.53
CA ILE A 182 -3.73 7.55 -17.04
C ILE A 182 -3.70 7.14 -15.58
N GLY A 183 -2.93 6.10 -15.26
CA GLY A 183 -2.79 5.56 -13.91
C GLY A 183 -1.65 6.25 -13.18
N ILE A 184 -1.89 6.69 -11.95
CA ILE A 184 -0.86 7.25 -11.06
C ILE A 184 -0.87 6.46 -9.76
N SER A 185 0.32 6.06 -9.33
CA SER A 185 0.54 5.44 -8.02
C SER A 185 1.84 5.97 -7.45
N PHE A 186 1.76 6.82 -6.44
CA PHE A 186 2.92 7.27 -5.67
C PHE A 186 2.85 6.61 -4.30
N PHE A 187 3.86 5.84 -3.92
CA PHE A 187 3.77 5.00 -2.72
C PHE A 187 5.01 5.11 -1.84
N THR A 188 4.77 5.00 -0.54
CA THR A 188 5.81 4.82 0.48
C THR A 188 5.77 3.36 0.91
N GLU A 189 6.91 2.68 0.82
CA GLU A 189 7.05 1.30 1.29
C GLU A 189 7.56 1.23 2.73
N THR A 190 7.25 0.13 3.41
CA THR A 190 7.88 -0.33 4.64
C THR A 190 8.44 -1.73 4.41
N VAL A 191 9.75 -1.79 4.19
CA VAL A 191 10.54 -3.02 4.03
C VAL A 191 11.63 -3.05 5.09
N GLY A 192 12.30 -4.20 5.26
CA GLY A 192 13.30 -4.36 6.30
C GLY A 192 12.68 -4.61 7.69
N ALA A 193 11.84 -5.64 7.79
CA ALA A 193 11.18 -5.97 9.06
C ALA A 193 12.20 -6.19 10.19
N GLY A 194 12.22 -5.26 11.15
CA GLY A 194 13.16 -5.22 12.26
C GLY A 194 12.89 -3.98 13.13
N PRO A 195 13.42 -3.91 14.37
CA PRO A 195 14.39 -4.82 14.97
C PRO A 195 13.79 -6.07 15.62
N ARG A 196 14.60 -7.13 15.78
CA ARG A 196 14.25 -8.46 16.34
C ARG A 196 13.42 -8.46 17.63
N LYS A 197 13.57 -7.44 18.48
CA LYS A 197 12.78 -7.28 19.72
C LYS A 197 11.28 -7.07 19.47
N HIS A 198 10.94 -6.52 18.30
CA HIS A 198 9.58 -6.12 17.93
C HIS A 198 9.00 -6.99 16.82
N PHE A 199 9.86 -7.56 15.97
CA PHE A 199 9.47 -8.35 14.81
C PHE A 199 10.02 -9.77 14.89
N ASP A 200 9.13 -10.74 15.05
CA ASP A 200 9.38 -12.18 15.04
C ASP A 200 8.23 -12.91 14.33
N ILE A 201 8.51 -14.05 13.72
CA ILE A 201 7.48 -14.99 13.27
C ILE A 201 7.55 -16.21 14.17
N VAL A 202 6.64 -16.32 15.13
CA VAL A 202 6.58 -17.45 16.08
C VAL A 202 7.93 -17.64 16.82
N GLY A 203 8.53 -16.53 17.28
CA GLY A 203 9.81 -16.52 17.99
C GLY A 203 11.05 -16.53 17.09
N LEU A 204 10.90 -16.72 15.78
CA LEU A 204 11.98 -16.53 14.81
C LEU A 204 12.13 -15.04 14.51
N GLY A 205 13.03 -14.41 15.25
CA GLY A 205 13.31 -13.00 15.18
C GLY A 205 13.78 -12.52 13.80
N MET A 206 13.19 -11.44 13.32
CA MET A 206 13.57 -10.79 12.07
C MET A 206 14.69 -9.78 12.33
N ALA A 207 15.74 -9.83 11.52
CA ALA A 207 16.86 -8.91 11.60
C ALA A 207 16.93 -8.11 10.30
N ASP A 208 16.86 -6.80 10.45
CA ASP A 208 17.20 -5.89 9.36
C ASP A 208 18.72 -5.72 9.40
N GLY A 209 19.40 -6.47 8.54
CA GLY A 209 20.86 -6.50 8.49
C GLY A 209 21.33 -6.90 7.10
N ALA A 210 22.25 -6.11 6.56
CA ALA A 210 22.99 -6.44 5.34
C ALA A 210 24.47 -6.58 5.70
N GLU A 211 25.12 -7.64 5.25
CA GLU A 211 26.57 -7.76 5.29
C GLU A 211 27.14 -7.11 4.01
N LEU A 212 27.60 -5.87 4.13
CA LEU A 212 28.33 -5.19 3.06
C LEU A 212 29.79 -5.62 3.11
N ARG A 213 30.22 -6.48 2.18
CA ARG A 213 31.63 -6.75 1.93
C ARG A 213 32.12 -5.80 0.85
N VAL A 214 32.91 -4.80 1.23
CA VAL A 214 33.67 -3.97 0.30
C VAL A 214 35.01 -4.66 0.07
N HIS A 215 35.27 -5.02 -1.18
CA HIS A 215 36.58 -5.49 -1.65
C HIS A 215 37.37 -4.31 -2.23
#